data_AF-A0A2A2K8Y5-F1
#
_entry.id   AF-A0A2A2K8Y5-F1
#
_cell.length_a   1.000
_cell.length_b   1.000
_cell.length_c   1.000
_cell.angle_alpha   90.00
_cell.angle_beta   90.00
_cell.angle_gamma   90.00
#
_symmetry.space_group_name_H-M   'P 1'
#
loop_
_entity.id
_entity.type
_entity.pdbx_description
1 polymer ?
#
loop_
_entity_poly.entity_id
_entity_poly.type
_entity_poly.pdbx_seq_one_letter_code
_entity_poly.pdbx_strand_id
1 'polypeptide(L)'
;MLSRLVLRCMTTSIRRALIQSPATTQRRQFSATFRILNAQTTEGTAEKETLEQRKEKLKILQTKVIGGALLFIFVATHAMLLWRRRQEYRRLNKEVPPIRFEEFLDDYYSKGQVKEIVYQPQFEIANVYLYKNQTNEPKNWLAQRVRIFLLIFIYQISI
;
A
#
# COMPACT_ATOMS: atom_id res chain seq x y z
N MET A 1 -65.69 -66.40 -22.39
CA MET A 1 -64.32 -66.49 -21.80
C MET A 1 -63.82 -65.18 -21.14
N LEU A 2 -64.69 -64.20 -20.83
CA LEU A 2 -64.29 -62.93 -20.19
C LEU A 2 -64.40 -62.92 -18.65
N SER A 3 -65.10 -63.88 -18.05
CA SER A 3 -65.39 -63.90 -16.60
C SER A 3 -64.21 -64.34 -15.71
N ARG A 4 -63.26 -65.13 -16.24
CA ARG A 4 -62.11 -65.62 -15.46
C ARG A 4 -60.94 -64.62 -15.40
N LEU A 5 -60.88 -63.65 -16.31
CA LEU A 5 -59.82 -62.64 -16.36
C LEU A 5 -60.07 -61.50 -15.35
N VAL A 6 -61.33 -61.05 -15.23
CA VAL A 6 -61.74 -60.00 -14.29
C VAL A 6 -61.58 -60.45 -12.84
N LEU A 7 -61.89 -61.72 -12.55
CA LEU A 7 -61.73 -62.29 -11.20
C LEU A 7 -60.25 -62.37 -10.79
N ARG A 8 -59.34 -62.66 -11.73
CA ARG A 8 -57.89 -62.66 -11.44
C ARG A 8 -57.35 -61.24 -11.20
N CYS A 9 -57.78 -60.24 -11.97
CA CYS A 9 -57.37 -58.85 -11.75
C CYS A 9 -57.79 -58.30 -10.37
N MET A 10 -59.00 -58.64 -9.91
CA MET A 10 -59.49 -58.18 -8.60
C MET A 10 -58.72 -58.83 -7.44
N THR A 11 -58.35 -60.11 -7.55
CA THR A 11 -57.55 -60.79 -6.49
C THR A 11 -56.11 -60.29 -6.40
N THR A 12 -55.51 -59.81 -7.49
CA THR A 12 -54.16 -59.21 -7.48
C THR A 12 -54.15 -57.78 -6.95
N SER A 13 -55.22 -57.01 -7.18
CA SER A 13 -55.35 -55.64 -6.68
C SER A 13 -55.55 -55.63 -5.16
N ILE A 14 -56.41 -56.52 -4.65
CA ILE A 14 -56.70 -56.65 -3.23
C ILE A 14 -55.46 -57.15 -2.45
N ARG A 15 -54.65 -58.06 -3.03
CA ARG A 15 -53.38 -58.49 -2.39
C ARG A 15 -52.31 -57.39 -2.33
N ARG A 16 -52.28 -56.43 -3.25
CA ARG A 16 -51.34 -55.30 -3.17
C ARG A 16 -51.79 -54.24 -2.17
N ALA A 17 -53.10 -54.01 -2.05
CA ALA A 17 -53.66 -53.08 -1.07
C ALA A 17 -53.47 -53.58 0.39
N LEU A 18 -53.49 -54.90 0.62
CA LEU A 18 -53.35 -55.51 1.96
C LEU A 18 -51.91 -55.58 2.51
N ILE A 19 -50.89 -55.22 1.72
CA ILE A 19 -49.48 -55.18 2.17
C ILE A 19 -49.04 -53.74 2.52
N GLN A 20 -49.87 -52.74 2.22
CA GLN A 20 -49.58 -51.34 2.52
C GLN A 20 -49.99 -51.03 3.97
N SER A 21 -49.27 -51.64 4.92
CA SER A 21 -49.35 -51.27 6.33
C SER A 21 -49.01 -49.78 6.48
N PRO A 22 -49.84 -48.97 7.18
CA PRO A 22 -49.66 -47.52 7.30
C PRO A 22 -48.30 -47.12 7.88
N ALA A 23 -47.64 -48.02 8.61
CA ALA A 23 -46.30 -47.83 9.16
C ALA A 23 -45.19 -47.72 8.09
N THR A 24 -45.37 -48.32 6.91
CA THR A 24 -44.33 -48.31 5.85
C THR A 24 -44.36 -47.07 4.97
N THR A 25 -45.55 -46.50 4.74
CA THR A 25 -45.73 -45.22 4.02
C THR A 25 -45.25 -44.04 4.85
N GLN A 26 -45.56 -44.03 6.16
CA GLN A 26 -45.11 -42.97 7.07
C GLN A 26 -43.58 -42.93 7.21
N ARG A 27 -42.93 -44.10 7.26
CA ARG A 27 -41.45 -44.20 7.36
C ARG A 27 -40.72 -43.71 6.11
N ARG A 28 -41.31 -43.88 4.92
CA ARG A 28 -40.74 -43.34 3.65
C ARG A 28 -40.92 -41.83 3.53
N GLN A 29 -42.07 -41.31 3.95
CA GLN A 29 -42.31 -39.87 3.98
C GLN A 29 -41.36 -39.18 4.95
N PHE A 30 -41.21 -39.69 6.18
CA PHE A 30 -40.30 -39.11 7.17
C PHE A 30 -38.84 -39.10 6.69
N SER A 31 -38.39 -40.16 6.01
CA SER A 31 -37.05 -40.21 5.42
C SER A 31 -36.87 -39.23 4.27
N ALA A 32 -37.89 -38.98 3.45
CA ALA A 32 -37.81 -38.03 2.36
C ALA A 32 -37.77 -36.59 2.90
N THR A 33 -38.63 -36.25 3.87
CA THR A 33 -38.65 -34.93 4.49
C THR A 33 -37.35 -34.64 5.24
N PHE A 34 -36.79 -35.63 5.96
CA PHE A 34 -35.51 -35.51 6.65
C PHE A 34 -34.33 -35.31 5.68
N ARG A 35 -34.36 -35.96 4.52
CA ARG A 35 -33.35 -35.77 3.46
C ARG A 35 -33.44 -34.39 2.82
N ILE A 36 -34.65 -33.87 2.60
CA ILE A 36 -34.84 -32.52 2.03
C ILE A 36 -34.42 -31.45 3.05
N LEU A 37 -34.76 -31.61 4.33
CA LEU A 37 -34.32 -30.70 5.41
C LEU A 37 -32.81 -30.71 5.59
N ASN A 38 -32.18 -31.89 5.55
CA ASN A 38 -30.73 -32.00 5.59
C ASN A 38 -30.08 -31.39 4.34
N ALA A 39 -30.63 -31.61 3.15
CA ALA A 39 -30.14 -31.00 1.91
C ALA A 39 -30.21 -29.47 1.96
N GLN A 40 -31.34 -28.89 2.38
CA GLN A 40 -31.51 -27.44 2.53
C GLN A 40 -30.58 -26.85 3.61
N THR A 41 -30.34 -27.57 4.70
CA THR A 41 -29.39 -27.12 5.72
C THR A 41 -27.95 -27.22 5.23
N THR A 42 -27.56 -28.25 4.48
CA THR A 42 -26.23 -28.35 3.84
C THR A 42 -26.03 -27.34 2.71
N GLU A 43 -27.04 -27.05 1.90
CA GLU A 43 -26.95 -26.02 0.85
C GLU A 43 -26.83 -24.62 1.48
N GLY A 44 -27.63 -24.32 2.50
CA GLY A 44 -27.55 -23.06 3.23
C GLY A 44 -26.27 -22.90 4.07
N THR A 45 -25.64 -23.99 4.53
CA THR A 45 -24.31 -23.92 5.18
C THR A 45 -23.19 -23.82 4.17
N ALA A 46 -23.24 -24.57 3.07
CA ALA A 46 -22.25 -24.48 1.98
C ALA A 46 -22.26 -23.09 1.32
N GLU A 47 -23.42 -22.47 1.13
CA GLU A 47 -23.54 -21.10 0.62
C GLU A 47 -22.99 -20.07 1.61
N LYS A 48 -23.25 -20.23 2.92
CA LYS A 48 -22.67 -19.38 3.97
C LYS A 48 -21.15 -19.52 4.05
N GLU A 49 -20.62 -20.74 3.97
CA GLU A 49 -19.18 -21.01 3.98
C GLU A 49 -18.49 -20.43 2.73
N THR A 50 -19.10 -20.54 1.55
CA THR A 50 -18.55 -19.90 0.34
C THR A 50 -18.62 -18.37 0.38
N LEU A 51 -19.62 -17.79 1.03
CA LEU A 51 -19.75 -16.34 1.19
C LEU A 51 -18.72 -15.80 2.20
N GLU A 52 -18.45 -16.52 3.30
CA GLU A 52 -17.38 -16.18 4.26
C GLU A 52 -15.99 -16.30 3.62
N GLN A 53 -15.72 -17.35 2.83
CA GLN A 53 -14.47 -17.46 2.07
C GLN A 53 -14.29 -16.32 1.06
N ARG A 54 -15.37 -15.83 0.43
CA ARG A 54 -15.31 -14.65 -0.45
C ARG A 54 -14.99 -13.38 0.34
N LYS A 55 -15.60 -13.19 1.52
CA LYS A 55 -15.30 -12.05 2.40
C LYS A 55 -13.84 -12.05 2.86
N GLU A 56 -13.28 -13.20 3.22
CA GLU A 56 -11.88 -13.32 3.61
C GLU A 56 -10.92 -12.96 2.46
N LYS A 57 -11.18 -13.47 1.24
CA LYS A 57 -10.40 -13.11 0.06
C LYS A 57 -10.47 -11.60 -0.23
N LEU A 58 -11.64 -10.99 -0.08
CA LEU A 58 -11.81 -9.54 -0.23
C LEU A 58 -11.06 -8.75 0.83
N LYS A 59 -11.05 -9.19 2.10
CA LYS A 59 -10.26 -8.57 3.17
C LYS A 59 -8.76 -8.62 2.85
N ILE A 60 -8.25 -9.77 2.39
CA ILE A 60 -6.84 -9.91 1.99
C ILE A 60 -6.50 -8.98 0.83
N LEU A 61 -7.37 -8.88 -0.18
CA LEU A 61 -7.19 -7.95 -1.29
C LEU A 61 -7.22 -6.49 -0.83
N GLN A 62 -8.17 -6.13 0.04
CA GLN A 62 -8.24 -4.78 0.62
C GLN A 62 -6.98 -4.44 1.42
N THR A 63 -6.48 -5.35 2.26
CA THR A 63 -5.22 -5.13 3.00
C THR A 63 -4.03 -4.99 2.06
N LYS A 64 -3.96 -5.77 0.97
CA LYS A 64 -2.91 -5.62 -0.05
C LYS A 64 -2.98 -4.27 -0.77
N VAL A 65 -4.19 -3.81 -1.11
CA VAL A 65 -4.41 -2.50 -1.75
C VAL A 65 -4.05 -1.37 -0.78
N ILE A 66 -4.46 -1.45 0.48
CA ILE A 66 -4.13 -0.45 1.51
C ILE A 66 -2.63 -0.40 1.76
N GLY A 67 -1.97 -1.57 1.89
CA GLY A 67 -0.51 -1.65 2.05
C GLY A 67 0.25 -1.08 0.86
N GLY A 68 -0.19 -1.40 -0.36
CA GLY A 68 0.37 -0.85 -1.59
C GLY A 68 0.19 0.66 -1.70
N ALA A 69 -0.99 1.18 -1.35
CA ALA A 69 -1.25 2.61 -1.34
C ALA A 69 -0.36 3.35 -0.32
N LEU A 70 -0.14 2.78 0.88
CA LEU A 70 0.73 3.37 1.90
C LEU A 70 2.19 3.45 1.42
N LEU A 71 2.70 2.36 0.85
CA LEU A 71 4.05 2.32 0.26
C LEU A 71 4.19 3.31 -0.89
N PHE A 72 3.17 3.41 -1.75
CA PHE A 72 3.17 4.36 -2.85
C PHE A 72 3.21 5.81 -2.34
N ILE A 73 2.40 6.18 -1.35
CA ILE A 73 2.42 7.52 -0.74
C ILE A 73 3.78 7.78 -0.12
N PHE A 74 4.36 6.81 0.60
CA PHE A 74 5.68 6.94 1.20
C PHE A 74 6.74 7.24 0.13
N VAL A 75 6.83 6.41 -0.90
CA VAL A 75 7.82 6.59 -1.98
C VAL A 75 7.57 7.88 -2.76
N ALA A 76 6.32 8.19 -3.09
CA ALA A 76 5.96 9.41 -3.81
C ALA A 76 6.33 10.67 -3.02
N THR A 77 6.07 10.67 -1.71
CA THR A 77 6.44 11.79 -0.82
C THR A 77 7.95 11.97 -0.79
N HIS A 78 8.70 10.89 -0.62
CA HIS A 78 10.17 10.96 -0.59
C HIS A 78 10.74 11.40 -1.95
N ALA A 79 10.21 10.86 -3.06
CA ALA A 79 10.60 11.26 -4.40
C ALA A 79 10.32 12.75 -4.64
N MET A 80 9.15 13.25 -4.23
CA MET A 80 8.77 14.66 -4.35
C MET A 80 9.67 15.57 -3.52
N LEU A 81 9.98 15.20 -2.27
CA LEU A 81 10.88 15.97 -1.40
C LEU A 81 12.30 16.02 -1.97
N LEU A 82 12.81 14.89 -2.45
CA LEU A 82 14.14 14.83 -3.10
C LEU A 82 14.17 15.67 -4.38
N TRP A 83 13.11 15.60 -5.20
CA TRP A 83 12.98 16.42 -6.39
C TRP A 83 13.00 17.92 -6.07
N ARG A 84 12.19 18.34 -5.10
CA ARG A 84 12.14 19.74 -4.64
C ARG A 84 13.51 20.21 -4.15
N ARG A 85 14.19 19.42 -3.33
CA ARG A 85 15.53 19.74 -2.85
C ARG A 85 16.55 19.88 -3.99
N ARG A 86 16.46 19.01 -5.01
CA ARG A 86 17.33 19.08 -6.20
C ARG A 86 17.05 20.33 -7.05
N GLN A 87 15.79 20.74 -7.16
CA GLN A 87 15.40 21.97 -7.85
C GLN A 87 15.86 23.22 -7.09
N GLU A 88 15.71 23.25 -5.76
CA GLU A 88 16.24 24.32 -4.92
C GLU A 88 17.75 24.44 -5.08
N TYR A 89 18.49 23.32 -5.04
CA TYR A 89 19.92 23.29 -5.30
C TYR A 89 20.30 23.88 -6.67
N ARG A 90 19.59 23.51 -7.74
CA ARG A 90 19.80 24.06 -9.09
C ARG A 90 19.49 25.55 -9.15
N ARG A 91 18.41 26.00 -8.50
CA ARG A 91 18.04 27.42 -8.45
C ARG A 91 19.10 28.22 -7.70
N LEU A 92 19.52 27.73 -6.53
CA LEU A 92 20.58 28.34 -5.73
C LEU A 92 21.93 28.39 -6.47
N ASN A 93 22.28 27.38 -7.27
CA ASN A 93 23.49 27.43 -8.10
C ASN A 93 23.40 28.49 -9.21
N LYS A 94 22.19 28.85 -9.68
CA LYS A 94 21.99 29.93 -10.64
C LYS A 94 22.03 31.30 -9.97
N GLU A 95 21.44 31.44 -8.79
CA GLU A 95 21.36 32.71 -8.04
C GLU A 95 22.69 33.06 -7.36
N VAL A 96 23.34 32.07 -6.75
CA VAL A 96 24.62 32.21 -6.03
C VAL A 96 25.53 31.06 -6.45
N PRO A 97 26.30 31.24 -7.54
CA PRO A 97 27.20 30.21 -8.00
C PRO A 97 28.24 29.91 -6.92
N PRO A 98 28.54 28.64 -6.66
CA PRO A 98 29.59 28.27 -5.74
C PRO A 98 30.96 28.73 -6.25
N ILE A 99 31.75 29.31 -5.36
CA ILE A 99 33.14 29.70 -5.59
C ILE A 99 34.09 28.58 -5.20
N ARG A 100 35.32 28.65 -5.69
CA ARG A 100 36.40 27.73 -5.29
C ARG A 100 36.84 28.01 -3.85
N PHE A 101 37.39 26.99 -3.20
CA PHE A 101 37.82 27.10 -1.80
C PHE A 101 39.01 28.05 -1.64
N GLU A 102 39.94 28.07 -2.59
CA GLU A 102 41.10 28.95 -2.58
C GLU A 102 40.68 30.41 -2.66
N GLU A 103 39.72 30.71 -3.55
CA GLU A 103 39.15 32.05 -3.72
C GLU A 103 38.38 32.48 -2.46
N PHE A 104 37.67 31.56 -1.82
CA PHE A 104 37.04 31.83 -0.53
C PHE A 104 38.04 32.18 0.59
N LEU A 105 39.14 31.43 0.67
CA LEU A 105 40.17 31.62 1.69
C LEU A 105 40.79 33.01 1.59
N ASP A 106 41.19 33.41 0.39
CA ASP A 106 41.85 34.69 0.16
C ASP A 106 40.87 35.86 0.30
N ASP A 107 39.66 35.73 -0.25
CA ASP A 107 38.76 36.88 -0.36
C ASP A 107 37.87 37.12 0.85
N TYR A 108 37.57 36.09 1.65
CA TYR A 108 36.60 36.21 2.75
C TYR A 108 37.17 35.74 4.08
N TYR A 109 37.80 34.57 4.10
CA TYR A 109 38.30 33.98 5.34
C TYR A 109 39.48 34.77 5.92
N SER A 110 40.50 35.03 5.10
CA SER A 110 41.69 35.81 5.47
C SER A 110 41.34 37.25 5.87
N LYS A 111 40.25 37.80 5.34
CA LYS A 111 39.76 39.15 5.66
C LYS A 111 38.87 39.19 6.92
N GLY A 112 38.65 38.05 7.59
CA GLY A 112 37.86 37.96 8.83
C GLY A 112 36.37 38.26 8.65
N GLN A 113 35.84 38.14 7.42
CA GLN A 113 34.46 38.53 7.09
C GLN A 113 33.45 37.41 7.34
N VAL A 114 33.92 36.23 7.72
CA VAL A 114 33.12 35.01 7.86
C VAL A 114 32.54 34.91 9.26
N LYS A 115 31.21 34.79 9.35
CA LYS A 115 30.48 34.58 10.60
C LYS A 115 30.29 33.10 10.91
N GLU A 116 29.79 32.34 9.95
CA GLU A 116 29.42 30.94 10.15
C GLU A 116 29.59 30.13 8.86
N ILE A 117 30.02 28.89 8.98
CA ILE A 117 30.17 27.95 7.87
C ILE A 117 29.26 26.74 8.16
N VAL A 118 28.25 26.54 7.33
CA VAL A 118 27.31 25.42 7.42
C VAL A 118 27.60 24.43 6.30
N TYR A 119 28.15 23.27 6.68
CA TYR A 119 28.44 22.19 5.75
C TYR A 119 27.18 21.40 5.39
N GLN A 120 26.98 21.13 4.09
CA GLN A 120 25.90 20.28 3.59
C GLN A 120 26.50 19.04 2.91
N PRO A 121 26.59 17.89 3.64
CA PRO A 121 27.24 16.69 3.14
C PRO A 121 26.65 16.19 1.82
N GLN A 122 25.33 16.34 1.65
CA GLN A 122 24.56 15.82 0.51
C GLN A 122 24.92 16.47 -0.83
N PHE A 123 25.60 17.62 -0.80
CA PHE A 123 25.92 18.41 -1.98
C PHE A 123 27.41 18.75 -2.10
N GLU A 124 28.25 18.21 -1.20
CA GLU A 124 29.69 18.53 -1.14
C GLU A 124 29.97 20.04 -1.17
N ILE A 125 29.07 20.82 -0.56
CA ILE A 125 29.11 22.28 -0.57
C ILE A 125 28.96 22.79 0.86
N ALA A 126 29.73 23.82 1.19
CA ALA A 126 29.52 24.62 2.39
C ALA A 126 28.84 25.95 2.04
N ASN A 127 27.89 26.36 2.88
CA ASN A 127 27.36 27.71 2.86
C ASN A 127 28.08 28.54 3.90
N VAL A 128 28.60 29.67 3.48
CA VAL A 128 29.30 30.62 4.34
C VAL A 128 28.44 31.85 4.49
N TYR A 129 28.14 32.18 5.74
CA TYR A 129 27.44 33.39 6.12
C TYR A 129 28.48 34.44 6.50
N LEU A 130 28.38 35.62 5.89
CA LEU A 130 29.26 36.74 6.16
C LEU A 130 28.67 37.64 7.26
N TYR A 131 29.53 38.39 7.96
CA TYR A 131 29.06 39.46 8.83
C TYR A 131 28.36 40.54 8.00
N LYS A 132 27.28 41.12 8.55
CA LYS A 132 26.57 42.22 7.90
C LYS A 132 27.47 43.45 7.94
N ASN A 133 28.13 43.77 6.84
CA ASN A 133 28.91 45.00 6.72
C ASN A 133 27.95 46.19 6.88
N GLN A 134 28.24 47.12 7.79
CA GLN A 134 27.38 48.28 8.11
C GLN A 134 27.20 49.26 6.93
N THR A 135 27.96 49.11 5.84
CA THR A 135 28.11 50.17 4.81
C THR A 135 27.50 49.83 3.45
N ASN A 136 27.14 48.57 3.17
CA ASN A 136 26.50 48.21 1.91
C ASN A 136 25.18 47.51 2.21
N GLU A 137 24.05 48.14 1.88
CA GLU A 137 22.76 47.47 1.86
C GLU A 137 22.58 46.69 0.55
N PRO A 138 22.66 45.36 0.58
CA PRO A 138 21.81 44.56 -0.27
C PRO A 138 20.56 44.20 0.55
N LYS A 139 19.39 44.68 0.12
CA LYS A 139 18.08 44.19 0.58
C LYS A 139 17.89 42.67 0.41
N ASN A 140 18.81 42.00 -0.28
CA ASN A 140 18.81 40.56 -0.49
C ASN A 140 19.72 39.84 0.51
N TRP A 141 19.13 38.99 1.35
CA TRP A 141 19.83 38.02 2.22
C TRP A 141 20.81 37.12 1.45
N LEU A 142 20.59 36.90 0.16
CA LEU A 142 21.49 36.15 -0.73
C LEU A 142 22.88 36.77 -0.84
N ALA A 143 23.01 38.09 -0.73
CA ALA A 143 24.29 38.79 -0.82
C ALA A 143 25.19 38.59 0.41
N GLN A 144 24.64 38.05 1.51
CA GLN A 144 25.39 37.71 2.72
C GLN A 144 25.78 36.23 2.77
N ARG A 145 25.52 35.49 1.69
CA ARG A 145 25.77 34.05 1.61
C ARG A 145 26.71 33.75 0.45
N VAL A 146 27.85 33.14 0.77
CA VAL A 146 28.80 32.58 -0.18
C VAL A 146 28.66 31.05 -0.15
N ARG A 147 28.91 30.38 -1.27
CA ARG A 147 28.87 28.92 -1.34
C ARG A 147 30.21 28.42 -1.85
N ILE A 148 30.72 27.34 -1.27
CA ILE A 148 32.04 26.81 -1.61
C ILE A 148 31.92 25.36 -1.98
N PHE A 149 32.56 24.97 -3.08
CA PHE A 149 32.75 23.55 -3.41
C PHE A 149 33.82 22.92 -2.52
N LEU A 150 33.45 21.84 -1.83
CA LEU A 150 34.31 21.05 -0.95
C LEU A 150 34.66 19.72 -1.63
N LEU A 151 35.32 19.79 -2.79
CA LEU A 151 35.86 18.60 -3.46
C LEU A 151 37.07 18.00 -2.72
N ILE A 152 37.72 18.75 -1.82
CA ILE A 152 39.04 18.40 -1.26
C ILE A 152 38.94 17.74 0.14
N PHE A 153 37.86 17.95 0.90
CA PHE A 153 37.78 17.47 2.29
C PHE A 153 37.57 15.95 2.43
N ILE A 154 37.09 15.26 1.38
CA ILE A 154 36.92 13.80 1.44
C ILE A 154 38.28 13.08 1.31
N TYR A 155 39.26 13.67 0.63
CA TYR A 155 40.57 13.05 0.44
C TYR A 155 41.56 13.28 1.59
N GLN A 156 41.39 14.35 2.38
CA GLN A 156 42.33 14.72 3.45
C GLN A 156 41.98 14.15 4.83
N ILE A 157 40.75 13.67 5.05
CA ILE A 157 40.31 13.07 6.34
C ILE A 157 40.45 11.53 6.33
N SER A 158 40.74 10.91 5.18
CA SER A 158 40.92 9.45 5.03
C SER A 158 42.40 9.01 4.92
N ILE A 159 43.35 9.83 5.35
CA ILE A 159 44.76 9.48 5.56
C ILE A 159 45.07 9.67 7.05
#